data_AF-A0AAW2IF53-F1
#
_entry.id   AF-A0AAW2IF53-F1
#
_cell.length_a   1.000
_cell.length_b   1.000
_cell.length_c   1.000
_cell.angle_alpha   90.00
_cell.angle_beta   90.00
_cell.angle_gamma   90.00
#
_symmetry.space_group_name_H-M   'P 1'
#
loop_
_entity.id
_entity.type
_entity.pdbx_description
1 polymer ?
#
loop_
_entity_poly.entity_id
_entity_poly.type
_entity_poly.pdbx_seq_one_letter_code
_entity_poly.pdbx_strand_id
1 'polypeptide(L)'
;MRRINYLKNYLLLRQFYRNGSSVKNVLFGGYISPPPDRNSVAKVLFERLSDPARADKVLQICSETGVPMTTKTFLKQSVGVAESLRERNIRKGDSILIVGNNSLNMNIALTGILIAGAVAVPISYFANPDDVRNLLTHIQPKFFICDGQTLFTIRRVVSSVLGQVDEKKIVLLNDQKYHNLDLQCFPEFISGKGEQWESFKPAEIKNPDEELVFILKSLVEGAANRGVMISHSNLLSVIHRYEAKEESLGRARQLSSETILMVQKTIWMSGIYSLLMSCLFGTKLIVMSDFDEEAFLKCVEKYKVSRSFNICDDLSSDNN
;
A
#
# COMPACT_ATOMS: atom_id res chain seq x y z
N MET A 1 15.69 -25.97 -3.24
CA MET A 1 14.44 -25.29 -2.89
C MET A 1 13.28 -25.97 -3.62
N ARG A 2 12.38 -26.64 -2.89
CA ARG A 2 11.28 -27.40 -3.48
C ARG A 2 10.23 -26.42 -4.02
N ARG A 3 9.99 -26.43 -5.34
CA ARG A 3 8.81 -25.79 -5.95
C ARG A 3 7.56 -26.33 -5.23
N ILE A 4 6.97 -25.52 -4.37
CA ILE A 4 5.66 -25.81 -3.79
C ILE A 4 4.66 -25.67 -4.93
N ASN A 5 4.31 -26.80 -5.55
CA ASN A 5 3.37 -26.82 -6.64
C ASN A 5 1.97 -26.65 -6.04
N TYR A 6 1.56 -25.41 -5.79
CA TYR A 6 0.32 -25.05 -5.10
C TYR A 6 -0.91 -25.72 -5.69
N LEU A 7 -0.97 -25.91 -7.01
CA LEU A 7 -2.06 -26.62 -7.66
C LEU A 7 -2.04 -28.12 -7.29
N LYS A 8 -0.85 -28.73 -7.25
CA LYS A 8 -0.67 -30.12 -6.82
C LYS A 8 -1.02 -30.28 -5.34
N ASN A 9 -0.61 -29.36 -4.47
CA ASN A 9 -0.96 -29.36 -3.05
C ASN A 9 -2.45 -29.10 -2.81
N TYR A 10 -3.06 -28.19 -3.56
CA TYR A 10 -4.50 -27.93 -3.52
C TYR A 10 -5.30 -29.13 -4.02
N LEU A 11 -4.89 -29.76 -5.13
CA LEU A 11 -5.51 -30.97 -5.65
C LEU A 11 -5.25 -32.18 -4.74
N LEU A 12 -4.09 -32.28 -4.11
CA LEU A 12 -3.77 -33.30 -3.09
C LEU A 12 -4.63 -33.11 -1.85
N LEU A 13 -4.77 -31.88 -1.34
CA LEU A 13 -5.73 -31.55 -0.28
C LEU A 13 -7.14 -31.97 -0.72
N ARG A 14 -7.60 -31.56 -1.90
CA ARG A 14 -8.93 -31.92 -2.41
C ARG A 14 -9.14 -33.43 -2.62
N GLN A 15 -8.14 -34.16 -3.10
CA GLN A 15 -8.16 -35.62 -3.26
C GLN A 15 -8.17 -36.32 -1.90
N PHE A 16 -7.38 -35.83 -0.94
CA PHE A 16 -7.40 -36.30 0.44
C PHE A 16 -8.80 -36.13 1.07
N TYR A 17 -9.53 -35.07 0.71
CA TYR A 17 -10.89 -34.82 1.23
C TYR A 17 -12.02 -35.51 0.46
N ARG A 18 -11.92 -35.68 -0.86
CA ARG A 18 -12.89 -36.51 -1.63
C ARG A 18 -12.88 -37.97 -1.17
N ASN A 19 -11.76 -38.44 -0.61
CA ASN A 19 -11.60 -39.80 -0.10
C ASN A 19 -12.01 -39.98 1.39
N GLY A 20 -12.81 -39.06 1.97
CA GLY A 20 -13.65 -39.42 3.12
C GLY A 20 -13.05 -39.27 4.52
N SER A 21 -11.89 -38.63 4.70
CA SER A 21 -11.40 -38.27 6.04
C SER A 21 -12.15 -37.03 6.55
N SER A 22 -13.30 -37.21 7.21
CA SER A 22 -14.06 -36.12 7.83
C SER A 22 -13.25 -35.53 9.00
N VAL A 23 -12.45 -34.49 8.77
CA VAL A 23 -11.85 -33.72 9.87
C VAL A 23 -12.97 -32.88 10.48
N LYS A 24 -13.65 -33.42 11.50
CA LYS A 24 -14.94 -32.92 12.02
C LYS A 24 -14.91 -31.48 12.58
N ASN A 25 -13.75 -30.83 12.66
CA ASN A 25 -13.59 -29.51 13.27
C ASN A 25 -12.79 -28.50 12.40
N VAL A 26 -12.69 -28.72 11.08
CA VAL A 26 -12.02 -27.77 10.18
C VAL A 26 -13.04 -27.10 9.27
N LEU A 27 -13.13 -25.77 9.36
CA LEU A 27 -13.96 -24.96 8.47
C LEU A 27 -13.19 -24.63 7.19
N PHE A 28 -13.77 -24.96 6.04
CA PHE A 28 -13.22 -24.63 4.73
C PHE A 28 -14.01 -23.47 4.12
N GLY A 29 -13.30 -22.47 3.59
CA GLY A 29 -13.92 -21.42 2.80
C GLY A 29 -14.51 -21.96 1.49
N GLY A 30 -15.49 -21.23 0.94
CA GLY A 30 -16.04 -21.52 -0.38
C GLY A 30 -14.96 -21.52 -1.48
N TYR A 31 -15.17 -22.33 -2.52
CA TYR A 31 -14.26 -22.39 -3.67
C TYR A 31 -14.35 -21.11 -4.50
N ILE A 32 -13.20 -20.52 -4.77
CA ILE A 32 -13.03 -19.44 -5.74
C ILE A 32 -11.97 -19.93 -6.72
N SER A 33 -12.24 -19.83 -8.02
CA SER A 33 -11.26 -20.17 -9.05
C SER A 33 -9.95 -19.42 -8.79
N PRO A 34 -8.76 -20.01 -9.00
CA PRO A 34 -7.53 -19.24 -8.95
C PRO A 34 -7.55 -18.09 -9.99
N PRO A 35 -6.79 -17.01 -9.75
CA PRO A 35 -6.66 -15.94 -10.74
C PRO A 35 -6.09 -16.51 -12.05
N PRO A 36 -6.65 -16.11 -13.21
CA PRO A 36 -6.32 -16.70 -14.51
C PRO A 36 -4.85 -16.48 -14.90
N ASP A 37 -4.27 -15.36 -14.47
CA ASP A 37 -2.88 -15.02 -14.73
C ASP A 37 -2.09 -14.92 -13.42
N ARG A 38 -0.88 -15.50 -13.40
CA ARG A 38 0.14 -15.24 -12.36
C ARG A 38 0.77 -13.85 -12.57
N ASN A 39 -0.07 -12.82 -12.58
CA ASN A 39 0.36 -11.45 -12.68
C ASN A 39 1.06 -11.00 -11.39
N SER A 40 1.68 -9.83 -11.45
CA SER A 40 2.26 -9.17 -10.28
C SER A 40 1.42 -7.97 -9.86
N VAL A 41 1.49 -7.61 -8.58
CA VAL A 41 0.87 -6.37 -8.08
C VAL A 41 1.35 -5.16 -8.88
N ALA A 42 2.64 -5.10 -9.22
CA ALA A 42 3.22 -4.03 -10.04
C ALA A 42 2.52 -3.90 -11.40
N LYS A 43 2.34 -5.04 -12.09
CA LYS A 43 1.69 -5.10 -13.41
C LYS A 43 0.20 -4.77 -13.30
N VAL A 44 -0.53 -5.41 -12.39
CA VAL A 44 -1.98 -5.22 -12.25
C VAL A 44 -2.31 -3.78 -11.86
N LEU A 45 -1.58 -3.18 -10.92
CA LEU A 45 -1.79 -1.77 -10.55
C LEU A 45 -1.60 -0.85 -11.74
N PHE A 46 -0.50 -1.01 -12.46
CA PHE A 46 -0.20 -0.18 -13.62
C PHE A 46 -1.25 -0.37 -14.72
N GLU A 47 -1.60 -1.60 -15.09
CA GLU A 47 -2.60 -1.88 -16.12
C GLU A 47 -3.98 -1.29 -15.79
N ARG A 48 -4.45 -1.44 -14.55
CA ARG A 48 -5.71 -0.84 -14.12
C ARG A 48 -5.61 0.68 -14.20
N LEU A 49 -4.60 1.29 -13.59
CA LEU A 49 -4.44 2.75 -13.55
C LEU A 49 -4.27 3.36 -14.95
N SER A 50 -3.69 2.63 -15.90
CA SER A 50 -3.49 3.06 -17.30
C SER A 50 -4.75 2.93 -18.16
N ASP A 51 -5.87 2.42 -17.63
CA ASP A 51 -7.14 2.32 -18.37
C ASP A 51 -7.62 3.72 -18.83
N PRO A 52 -7.67 3.98 -20.16
CA PRO A 52 -8.10 5.27 -20.69
C PRO A 52 -9.50 5.67 -20.26
N ALA A 53 -10.40 4.70 -20.01
CA ALA A 53 -11.77 4.97 -19.56
C ALA A 53 -11.84 5.55 -18.14
N ARG A 54 -10.73 5.54 -17.40
CA ARG A 54 -10.63 6.06 -16.03
C ARG A 54 -9.72 7.27 -15.91
N ALA A 55 -8.97 7.62 -16.95
CA ALA A 55 -7.91 8.63 -16.92
C ALA A 55 -8.34 9.94 -16.24
N ASP A 56 -9.49 10.50 -16.65
CA ASP A 56 -9.99 11.79 -16.15
C ASP A 56 -10.96 11.65 -14.96
N LYS A 57 -11.24 10.42 -14.51
CA LYS A 57 -12.09 10.20 -13.33
C LYS A 57 -11.33 10.57 -12.06
N VAL A 58 -12.03 11.20 -11.12
CA VAL A 58 -11.49 11.50 -9.78
C VAL A 58 -11.25 10.19 -9.05
N LEU A 59 -9.99 9.92 -8.74
CA LEU A 59 -9.54 8.74 -8.03
C LEU A 59 -9.48 8.99 -6.53
N GLN A 60 -8.85 10.09 -6.12
CA GLN A 60 -8.66 10.42 -4.71
C GLN A 60 -8.95 11.90 -4.42
N ILE A 61 -9.35 12.21 -3.18
CA ILE A 61 -9.56 13.57 -2.69
C ILE A 61 -8.96 13.67 -1.29
N CYS A 62 -8.14 14.69 -1.03
CA CYS A 62 -7.73 15.02 0.33
C CYS A 62 -8.90 15.69 1.05
N SER A 63 -9.29 15.17 2.21
CA SER A 63 -10.49 15.61 2.94
C SER A 63 -10.41 17.08 3.36
N GLU A 64 -9.20 17.53 3.70
CA GLU A 64 -8.87 18.84 4.25
C GLU A 64 -8.85 19.92 3.18
N THR A 65 -8.29 19.62 2.00
CA THR A 65 -8.19 20.58 0.89
C THR A 65 -9.38 20.49 -0.06
N GLY A 66 -10.06 19.33 -0.12
CA GLY A 66 -11.12 19.05 -1.08
C GLY A 66 -10.65 18.98 -2.53
N VAL A 67 -9.33 19.05 -2.79
CA VAL A 67 -8.77 19.07 -4.15
C VAL A 67 -8.85 17.65 -4.73
N PRO A 68 -9.53 17.46 -5.87
CA PRO A 68 -9.62 16.16 -6.51
C PRO A 68 -8.34 15.84 -7.28
N MET A 69 -7.94 14.57 -7.23
CA MET A 69 -6.89 14.00 -8.06
C MET A 69 -7.49 12.99 -9.02
N THR A 70 -7.21 13.15 -10.32
CA THR A 70 -7.63 12.21 -11.34
C THR A 70 -6.73 10.97 -11.38
N THR A 71 -7.24 9.87 -11.95
CA THR A 71 -6.47 8.63 -12.13
C THR A 71 -5.18 8.87 -12.92
N LYS A 72 -5.26 9.69 -14.00
CA LYS A 72 -4.10 10.03 -14.83
C LYS A 72 -3.03 10.77 -14.04
N THR A 73 -3.42 11.79 -13.27
CA THR A 73 -2.47 12.54 -12.43
C THR A 73 -1.84 11.65 -11.37
N PHE A 74 -2.63 10.81 -10.71
CA PHE A 74 -2.15 9.84 -9.72
C PHE A 74 -1.13 8.86 -10.32
N LEU A 75 -1.45 8.28 -11.49
CA LEU A 75 -0.56 7.36 -12.18
C LEU A 75 0.74 8.05 -12.61
N LYS A 76 0.64 9.22 -13.24
CA LYS A 76 1.78 10.02 -13.66
C LYS A 76 2.75 10.29 -12.50
N GLN A 77 2.24 10.74 -11.36
CA GLN A 77 3.07 11.00 -10.18
C GLN A 77 3.63 9.70 -9.58
N SER A 78 2.87 8.60 -9.60
CA SER A 78 3.35 7.28 -9.14
C SER A 78 4.48 6.75 -10.02
N VAL A 79 4.38 6.94 -11.34
CA VAL A 79 5.48 6.66 -12.28
C VAL A 79 6.69 7.54 -11.98
N GLY A 80 6.47 8.83 -11.69
CA GLY A 80 7.55 9.72 -11.28
C GLY A 80 8.32 9.23 -10.06
N VAL A 81 7.62 8.70 -9.04
CA VAL A 81 8.25 8.01 -7.90
C VAL A 81 9.07 6.81 -8.36
N ALA A 82 8.49 5.95 -9.20
CA ALA A 82 9.18 4.75 -9.68
C ALA A 82 10.45 5.06 -10.48
N GLU A 83 10.42 6.06 -11.36
CA GLU A 83 11.58 6.56 -12.11
C GLU A 83 12.64 7.17 -11.17
N SER A 84 12.21 7.93 -10.17
CA SER A 84 13.11 8.51 -9.16
C SER A 84 13.80 7.50 -8.27
N LEU A 85 13.13 6.40 -7.95
CA LEU A 85 13.76 5.27 -7.27
C LEU A 85 14.78 4.58 -8.18
N ARG A 86 14.44 4.33 -9.45
CA ARG A 86 15.35 3.69 -10.42
C ARG A 86 16.63 4.48 -10.66
N GLU A 87 16.54 5.80 -10.81
CA GLU A 87 17.72 6.68 -10.96
C GLU A 87 18.64 6.66 -9.74
N ARG A 88 18.08 6.38 -8.57
CA ARG A 88 18.84 6.21 -7.32
C ARG A 88 19.36 4.80 -7.12
N ASN A 89 19.37 4.00 -8.18
CA ASN A 89 19.81 2.60 -8.19
C ASN A 89 19.00 1.70 -7.26
N ILE A 90 17.76 2.08 -6.91
CA ILE A 90 16.84 1.19 -6.21
C ILE A 90 16.31 0.18 -7.22
N ARG A 91 16.52 -1.10 -6.91
CA ARG A 91 16.17 -2.22 -7.76
C ARG A 91 14.96 -2.96 -7.20
N LYS A 92 14.39 -3.82 -8.04
CA LYS A 92 13.39 -4.78 -7.62
C LYS A 92 13.87 -5.57 -6.40
N GLY A 93 13.01 -5.70 -5.39
CA GLY A 93 13.31 -6.40 -4.14
C GLY A 93 14.02 -5.55 -3.08
N ASP A 94 14.52 -4.35 -3.42
CA ASP A 94 15.08 -3.43 -2.43
C ASP A 94 13.97 -2.88 -1.54
N SER A 95 14.22 -2.81 -0.24
CA SER A 95 13.27 -2.32 0.76
C SER A 95 13.32 -0.80 0.91
N ILE A 96 12.14 -0.18 0.98
CA ILE A 96 11.95 1.26 1.16
C ILE A 96 11.11 1.45 2.41
N LEU A 97 11.67 2.15 3.40
CA LEU A 97 10.92 2.54 4.58
C LEU A 97 10.05 3.73 4.25
N ILE A 98 8.78 3.68 4.61
CA ILE A 98 7.87 4.80 4.43
C ILE A 98 7.09 5.12 5.70
N VAL A 99 7.14 6.38 6.13
CA VAL A 99 6.63 6.81 7.45
C VAL A 99 5.89 8.12 7.33
N GLY A 100 4.58 8.10 7.50
CA GLY A 100 3.82 9.34 7.42
C GLY A 100 2.34 9.17 7.71
N ASN A 101 1.68 10.32 7.80
CA ASN A 101 0.25 10.43 7.84
C ASN A 101 -0.38 10.09 6.50
N ASN A 102 -1.69 9.84 6.55
CA ASN A 102 -2.46 9.65 5.33
C ASN A 102 -2.39 10.94 4.51
N SER A 103 -1.93 10.81 3.28
CA SER A 103 -1.89 11.91 2.34
C SER A 103 -1.94 11.37 0.94
N LEU A 104 -2.27 12.25 0.00
CA LEU A 104 -2.20 11.93 -1.42
C LEU A 104 -0.78 11.51 -1.82
N ASN A 105 0.25 12.23 -1.31
CA ASN A 105 1.66 11.90 -1.55
C ASN A 105 2.05 10.53 -0.99
N MET A 106 1.54 10.14 0.18
CA MET A 106 1.75 8.82 0.77
C MET A 106 1.22 7.71 -0.15
N ASN A 107 0.01 7.89 -0.68
CA ASN A 107 -0.62 6.92 -1.58
C ASN A 107 0.11 6.82 -2.94
N ILE A 108 0.56 7.96 -3.48
CA ILE A 108 1.37 8.02 -4.70
C ILE A 108 2.73 7.34 -4.46
N ALA A 109 3.40 7.65 -3.36
CA ALA A 109 4.69 7.06 -2.98
C ALA A 109 4.58 5.54 -2.86
N LEU A 110 3.60 5.03 -2.11
CA LEU A 110 3.34 3.60 -1.99
C LEU A 110 3.10 2.94 -3.34
N THR A 111 2.25 3.53 -4.18
CA THR A 111 1.97 2.98 -5.52
C THR A 111 3.23 2.96 -6.39
N GLY A 112 4.00 4.05 -6.38
CA GLY A 112 5.27 4.16 -7.10
C GLY A 112 6.31 3.12 -6.68
N ILE A 113 6.45 2.86 -5.38
CA ILE A 113 7.29 1.80 -4.83
C ILE A 113 6.87 0.44 -5.40
N LEU A 114 5.57 0.14 -5.37
CA LEU A 114 5.03 -1.14 -5.83
C LEU A 114 5.22 -1.37 -7.33
N ILE A 115 4.95 -0.36 -8.17
CA ILE A 115 5.15 -0.49 -9.63
C ILE A 115 6.63 -0.53 -10.02
N ALA A 116 7.52 0.03 -9.18
CA ALA A 116 8.97 -0.12 -9.32
C ALA A 116 9.47 -1.53 -8.93
N GLY A 117 8.63 -2.36 -8.29
CA GLY A 117 8.98 -3.69 -7.80
C GLY A 117 9.84 -3.66 -6.53
N ALA A 118 9.96 -2.51 -5.88
CA ALA A 118 10.59 -2.39 -4.57
C ALA A 118 9.61 -2.85 -3.46
N VAL A 119 10.16 -3.18 -2.30
CA VAL A 119 9.40 -3.68 -1.15
C VAL A 119 9.06 -2.50 -0.25
N ALA A 120 7.77 -2.17 -0.12
CA ALA A 120 7.33 -1.11 0.77
C ALA A 120 7.33 -1.60 2.24
N VAL A 121 7.88 -0.78 3.13
CA VAL A 121 7.91 -1.05 4.57
C VAL A 121 7.23 0.12 5.28
N PRO A 122 5.88 0.17 5.27
CA PRO A 122 5.15 1.23 5.96
C PRO A 122 5.22 1.00 7.48
N ILE A 123 5.62 2.02 8.22
CA ILE A 123 5.65 1.99 9.69
C ILE A 123 4.93 3.20 10.28
N SER A 124 4.37 3.01 11.48
CA SER A 124 3.71 4.09 12.21
C SER A 124 4.72 5.17 12.60
N TYR A 125 4.33 6.43 12.48
CA TYR A 125 5.07 7.53 13.09
C TYR A 125 5.00 7.51 14.63
N PHE A 126 3.99 6.85 15.21
CA PHE A 126 3.90 6.56 16.64
C PHE A 126 4.68 5.32 17.07
N ALA A 127 5.37 4.63 16.14
CA ALA A 127 6.12 3.44 16.50
C ALA A 127 7.22 3.80 17.51
N ASN A 128 7.33 2.99 18.57
CA ASN A 128 8.44 3.10 19.51
C ASN A 128 9.77 3.07 18.72
N PRO A 129 10.67 4.05 18.92
CA PRO A 129 11.96 4.09 18.23
C PRO A 129 12.78 2.80 18.34
N ASP A 130 12.65 2.06 19.45
CA ASP A 130 13.32 0.79 19.66
C ASP A 130 12.76 -0.32 18.78
N ASP A 131 11.43 -0.37 18.59
CA ASP A 131 10.78 -1.29 17.65
C ASP A 131 11.20 -0.98 16.21
N VAL A 132 11.26 0.30 15.86
CA VAL A 132 11.74 0.72 14.53
C VAL A 132 13.19 0.30 14.36
N ARG A 133 14.05 0.52 15.37
CA ARG A 133 15.45 0.09 15.33
C ARG A 133 15.57 -1.42 15.09
N ASN A 134 14.86 -2.23 15.88
CA ASN A 134 14.86 -3.68 15.75
C ASN A 134 14.44 -4.12 14.34
N LEU A 135 13.39 -3.50 13.80
CA LEU A 135 12.94 -3.77 12.43
C LEU A 135 14.01 -3.41 11.39
N LEU A 136 14.63 -2.23 11.52
CA LEU A 136 15.65 -1.76 10.59
C LEU A 136 16.92 -2.61 10.63
N THR A 137 17.29 -3.17 11.78
CA THR A 137 18.43 -4.09 11.90
C THR A 137 18.28 -5.32 11.01
N HIS A 138 17.05 -5.79 10.81
CA HIS A 138 16.77 -6.97 9.98
C HIS A 138 16.45 -6.62 8.51
N ILE A 139 15.76 -5.51 8.25
CA ILE A 139 15.30 -5.14 6.90
C ILE A 139 16.37 -4.40 6.10
N GLN A 140 17.18 -3.56 6.77
CA GLN A 140 18.18 -2.68 6.17
C GLN A 140 17.67 -1.92 4.92
N PRO A 141 16.67 -1.02 5.05
CA PRO A 141 16.13 -0.27 3.92
C PRO A 141 17.18 0.51 3.16
N LYS A 142 17.06 0.53 1.82
CA LYS A 142 17.96 1.29 0.95
C LYS A 142 17.54 2.73 0.73
N PHE A 143 16.29 3.05 1.03
CA PHE A 143 15.71 4.37 0.84
C PHE A 143 14.62 4.64 1.88
N PHE A 144 14.39 5.91 2.17
CA PHE A 144 13.49 6.38 3.21
C PHE A 144 12.58 7.49 2.65
N ILE A 145 11.29 7.38 2.89
CA ILE A 145 10.30 8.40 2.57
C ILE A 145 9.57 8.72 3.87
N CYS A 146 9.55 9.97 4.33
CA CYS A 146 8.94 10.29 5.62
C CYS A 146 8.30 11.66 5.68
N ASP A 147 7.35 11.89 6.59
CA ASP A 147 6.90 13.25 6.90
C ASP A 147 7.98 14.02 7.65
N GLY A 148 8.04 15.35 7.45
CA GLY A 148 8.98 16.21 8.16
C GLY A 148 8.93 16.05 9.69
N GLN A 149 7.74 15.88 10.26
CA GLN A 149 7.56 15.64 11.71
C GLN A 149 8.27 14.36 12.21
N THR A 150 8.49 13.38 11.34
CA THR A 150 9.18 12.11 11.68
C THR A 150 10.67 12.10 11.35
N LEU A 151 11.16 13.10 10.62
CA LEU A 151 12.51 13.15 10.07
C LEU A 151 13.57 12.88 11.14
N PHE A 152 13.56 13.60 12.25
CA PHE A 152 14.60 13.47 13.28
C PHE A 152 14.59 12.10 13.97
N THR A 153 13.40 11.52 14.17
CA THR A 153 13.28 10.14 14.69
C THR A 153 13.89 9.15 13.70
N ILE A 154 13.57 9.27 12.41
CA ILE A 154 14.12 8.39 11.37
C ILE A 154 15.63 8.56 11.24
N ARG A 155 16.14 9.79 11.18
CA ARG A 155 17.59 10.07 11.14
C ARG A 155 18.31 9.44 12.33
N ARG A 156 17.76 9.58 13.55
CA ARG A 156 18.34 8.99 14.76
C ARG A 156 18.37 7.46 14.69
N VAL A 157 17.27 6.83 14.29
CA VAL A 157 17.18 5.36 14.23
C VAL A 157 18.05 4.80 13.12
N VAL A 158 18.00 5.38 11.91
CA VAL A 158 18.88 5.05 10.79
C VAL A 158 20.34 5.19 11.21
N SER A 159 20.69 6.27 11.91
CA SER A 159 22.06 6.49 12.39
C SER A 159 22.53 5.37 13.31
N SER A 160 21.66 4.94 14.23
CA SER A 160 21.98 3.87 15.19
C SER A 160 22.13 2.47 14.57
N VAL A 161 21.59 2.24 13.36
CA VAL A 161 21.59 0.91 12.71
C VAL A 161 22.56 0.85 11.53
N LEU A 162 22.58 1.88 10.70
CA LEU A 162 23.28 1.92 9.42
C LEU A 162 24.49 2.87 9.44
N GLY A 163 24.79 3.51 10.58
CA GLY A 163 25.92 4.41 10.73
C GLY A 163 25.61 5.83 10.26
N GLN A 164 26.38 6.38 9.33
CA GLN A 164 26.12 7.74 8.87
C GLN A 164 24.83 7.82 8.04
N VAL A 165 23.99 8.83 8.30
CA VAL A 165 22.80 9.11 7.50
C VAL A 165 23.21 9.77 6.19
N ASP A 166 22.91 9.12 5.07
CA ASP A 166 22.99 9.73 3.74
C ASP A 166 21.65 10.42 3.44
N GLU A 167 21.59 11.74 3.60
CA GLU A 167 20.37 12.54 3.41
C GLU A 167 19.79 12.40 1.99
N LYS A 168 20.62 12.07 0.99
CA LYS A 168 20.16 11.81 -0.39
C LYS A 168 19.28 10.56 -0.51
N LYS A 169 19.28 9.70 0.52
CA LYS A 169 18.41 8.53 0.65
C LYS A 169 17.09 8.83 1.36
N ILE A 170 16.87 10.07 1.79
CA ILE A 170 15.66 10.51 2.50
C ILE A 170 14.89 11.50 1.63
N VAL A 171 13.58 11.27 1.51
CA VAL A 171 12.64 12.19 0.87
C VAL A 171 11.54 12.55 1.85
N LEU A 172 11.17 13.83 1.88
CA LEU A 172 10.07 14.33 2.68
C LEU A 172 8.75 14.23 1.91
N LEU A 173 7.70 13.65 2.51
CA LEU A 173 6.36 13.56 1.91
C LEU A 173 5.66 14.92 1.78
N ASN A 174 5.98 15.84 2.68
CA ASN A 174 5.49 17.22 2.68
C ASN A 174 6.53 18.18 2.09
N ASP A 175 6.14 19.43 1.86
CA ASP A 175 6.97 20.51 1.31
C ASP A 175 7.85 21.22 2.37
N GLN A 176 7.99 20.60 3.55
CA GLN A 176 8.78 21.15 4.64
C GLN A 176 10.26 21.22 4.27
N LYS A 177 10.88 22.38 4.51
CA LYS A 177 12.30 22.62 4.22
C LYS A 177 13.13 22.71 5.49
N TYR A 178 14.35 22.19 5.43
CA TYR A 178 15.33 22.26 6.52
C TYR A 178 16.63 22.87 5.99
N HIS A 179 16.91 24.13 6.34
CA HIS A 179 18.03 24.89 5.77
C HIS A 179 19.42 24.25 5.93
N ASN A 180 19.59 23.37 6.92
CA ASN A 180 20.88 22.73 7.23
C ASN A 180 20.98 21.28 6.73
N LEU A 181 20.01 20.79 5.95
CA LEU A 181 19.96 19.40 5.48
C LEU A 181 19.74 19.37 3.97
N ASP A 182 20.52 18.56 3.26
CA ASP A 182 20.37 18.29 1.82
C ASP A 182 19.27 17.25 1.60
N LEU A 183 18.01 17.67 1.81
CA LEU A 183 16.81 16.84 1.70
C LEU A 183 15.95 17.32 0.53
N GLN A 184 15.34 16.36 -0.18
CA GLN A 184 14.33 16.65 -1.18
C GLN A 184 12.92 16.49 -0.61
N CYS A 185 12.02 17.39 -0.95
CA CYS A 185 10.60 17.20 -0.72
C CYS A 185 9.93 16.44 -1.88
N PHE A 186 8.70 15.98 -1.66
CA PHE A 186 8.01 15.10 -2.61
C PHE A 186 7.86 15.72 -4.02
N PRO A 187 7.47 16.99 -4.19
CA PRO A 187 7.43 17.63 -5.52
C PRO A 187 8.78 17.67 -6.22
N GLU A 188 9.87 17.94 -5.48
CA GLU A 188 11.24 17.94 -6.02
C GLU A 188 11.67 16.51 -6.42
N PHE A 189 11.30 15.52 -5.61
CA PHE A 189 11.62 14.12 -5.83
C PHE A 189 11.03 13.57 -7.14
N ILE A 190 9.84 14.01 -7.55
CA ILE A 190 9.18 13.56 -8.79
C ILE A 190 9.28 14.58 -9.94
N SER A 191 10.01 15.68 -9.75
CA SER A 191 10.08 16.77 -10.71
C SER A 191 10.63 16.32 -12.06
N GLY A 192 9.94 16.68 -13.14
CA GLY A 192 10.31 16.32 -14.52
C GLY A 192 10.10 14.83 -14.86
N LYS A 193 9.41 14.07 -14.01
CA LYS A 193 9.22 12.62 -14.16
C LYS A 193 7.77 12.22 -14.33
N GLY A 194 7.56 11.00 -14.84
CA GLY A 194 6.23 10.47 -15.14
C GLY A 194 5.55 11.07 -16.36
N GLU A 195 6.17 12.04 -17.05
CA GLU A 195 5.61 12.66 -18.25
C GLU A 195 5.37 11.64 -19.37
N GLN A 196 6.20 10.61 -19.46
CA GLN A 196 6.12 9.54 -20.47
C GLN A 196 5.51 8.25 -19.90
N TRP A 197 4.59 8.37 -18.94
CA TRP A 197 3.98 7.23 -18.23
C TRP A 197 3.34 6.21 -19.17
N GLU A 198 2.84 6.60 -20.35
CA GLU A 198 2.28 5.69 -21.35
C GLU A 198 3.29 4.67 -21.85
N SER A 199 4.58 5.03 -21.84
CA SER A 199 5.69 4.15 -22.24
C SER A 199 6.33 3.40 -21.06
N PHE A 200 5.93 3.72 -19.84
CA PHE A 200 6.51 3.15 -18.63
C PHE A 200 6.22 1.65 -18.56
N LYS A 201 7.24 0.89 -18.16
CA LYS A 201 7.12 -0.54 -17.90
C LYS A 201 7.22 -0.79 -16.40
N PRO A 202 6.17 -1.32 -15.74
CA PRO A 202 6.27 -1.75 -14.35
C PRO A 202 7.28 -2.88 -14.21
N ALA A 203 7.78 -3.10 -13.00
CA ALA A 203 8.79 -4.13 -12.76
C ALA A 203 8.30 -5.54 -13.10
N GLU A 204 9.15 -6.30 -13.80
CA GLU A 204 8.90 -7.70 -14.11
C GLU A 204 9.18 -8.58 -12.87
N ILE A 205 8.11 -9.15 -12.33
CA ILE A 205 8.15 -10.09 -11.21
C ILE A 205 8.06 -11.49 -11.79
N LYS A 206 9.12 -12.29 -11.57
CA LYS A 206 9.26 -13.62 -12.17
C LYS A 206 8.64 -14.69 -11.29
N ASN A 207 8.71 -14.51 -9.97
CA ASN A 207 8.18 -15.45 -9.01
C ASN A 207 7.28 -14.75 -7.97
N PRO A 208 6.01 -14.45 -8.32
CA PRO A 208 5.11 -13.70 -7.46
C PRO A 208 4.79 -14.38 -6.11
N ASP A 209 5.04 -15.69 -6.01
CA ASP A 209 4.87 -16.45 -4.77
C ASP A 209 5.98 -16.14 -3.74
N GLU A 210 7.18 -15.78 -4.21
CA GLU A 210 8.38 -15.57 -3.38
C GLU A 210 8.80 -14.09 -3.29
N GLU A 211 8.56 -13.31 -4.34
CA GLU A 211 8.93 -11.89 -4.38
C GLU A 211 7.96 -11.03 -3.57
N LEU A 212 8.51 -10.14 -2.72
CA LEU A 212 7.75 -9.38 -1.74
C LEU A 212 7.19 -8.07 -2.30
N VAL A 213 6.03 -7.66 -1.80
CA VAL A 213 5.44 -6.32 -1.99
C VAL A 213 5.55 -5.47 -0.73
N PHE A 214 5.33 -6.10 0.42
CA PHE A 214 5.31 -5.42 1.71
C PHE A 214 6.09 -6.20 2.75
N ILE A 215 6.71 -5.47 3.67
CA ILE A 215 7.04 -5.98 4.99
C ILE A 215 6.29 -5.12 6.00
N LEU A 216 5.33 -5.73 6.70
CA LEU A 216 4.47 -5.02 7.65
C LEU A 216 4.87 -5.35 9.08
N LYS A 217 4.91 -4.34 9.96
CA LYS A 217 5.17 -4.58 11.38
C LYS A 217 3.97 -5.28 12.02
N SER A 218 4.20 -6.43 12.66
CA SER A 218 3.20 -7.06 13.52
C SER A 218 2.99 -6.22 14.78
N LEU A 219 1.74 -6.09 15.23
CA LEU A 219 1.39 -5.39 16.48
C LEU A 219 0.90 -6.36 17.56
N VAL A 220 1.00 -7.66 17.31
CA VAL A 220 0.63 -8.71 18.26
C VAL A 220 1.66 -8.75 19.40
N GLU A 221 1.18 -8.77 20.64
CA GLU A 221 2.02 -8.90 21.84
C GLU A 221 2.92 -10.16 21.75
N GLY A 222 4.19 -10.02 22.14
CA GLY A 222 5.21 -11.08 21.97
C GLY A 222 5.71 -11.29 20.52
N ALA A 223 5.07 -10.67 19.53
CA ALA A 223 5.50 -10.65 18.13
C ALA A 223 5.67 -9.23 17.55
N ALA A 224 5.60 -8.20 18.41
CA ALA A 224 5.64 -6.79 18.00
C ALA A 224 6.94 -6.40 17.26
N ASN A 225 8.02 -7.17 17.46
CA ASN A 225 9.31 -6.97 16.79
C ASN A 225 9.46 -7.75 15.46
N ARG A 226 8.39 -8.37 14.94
CA ARG A 226 8.47 -9.20 13.72
C ARG A 226 7.90 -8.47 12.50
N GLY A 227 8.66 -8.50 11.41
CA GLY A 227 8.18 -8.12 10.09
C GLY A 227 7.42 -9.27 9.43
N VAL A 228 6.19 -9.00 8.99
CA VAL A 228 5.35 -9.91 8.21
C VAL A 228 5.64 -9.67 6.74
N MET A 229 6.25 -10.66 6.08
CA MET A 229 6.56 -10.60 4.66
C MET A 229 5.31 -10.97 3.85
N ILE A 230 4.90 -10.08 2.93
CA ILE A 230 3.74 -10.27 2.05
C ILE A 230 4.26 -10.36 0.62
N SER A 231 4.03 -11.49 -0.05
CA SER A 231 4.38 -11.67 -1.46
C SER A 231 3.33 -11.08 -2.42
N HIS A 232 3.69 -10.92 -3.69
CA HIS A 232 2.74 -10.49 -4.72
C HIS A 232 1.51 -11.43 -4.78
N SER A 233 1.71 -12.75 -4.72
CA SER A 233 0.62 -13.72 -4.73
C SER A 233 -0.26 -13.64 -3.48
N ASN A 234 0.32 -13.34 -2.29
CA ASN A 234 -0.51 -13.14 -1.09
C ASN A 234 -1.50 -12.00 -1.32
N LEU A 235 -1.02 -10.85 -1.79
CA LEU A 235 -1.87 -9.68 -1.97
C LEU A 235 -2.89 -9.86 -3.10
N LEU A 236 -2.47 -10.39 -4.24
CA LEU A 236 -3.36 -10.67 -5.37
C LEU A 236 -4.44 -11.70 -5.03
N SER A 237 -4.15 -12.67 -4.16
CA SER A 237 -5.16 -13.63 -3.71
C SER A 237 -6.32 -12.97 -2.96
N VAL A 238 -6.04 -11.93 -2.17
CA VAL A 238 -7.08 -11.16 -1.45
C VAL A 238 -7.92 -10.35 -2.44
N ILE A 239 -7.28 -9.68 -3.39
CA ILE A 239 -7.94 -8.89 -4.44
C ILE A 239 -8.84 -9.79 -5.30
N HIS A 240 -8.30 -10.90 -5.80
CA HIS A 240 -9.04 -11.83 -6.65
C HIS A 240 -10.27 -12.43 -5.95
N ARG A 241 -10.13 -12.77 -4.67
CA ARG A 241 -11.26 -13.27 -3.88
C ARG A 241 -12.35 -12.22 -3.69
N TYR A 242 -11.97 -10.94 -3.54
CA TYR A 242 -12.91 -9.84 -3.47
C TYR A 242 -13.62 -9.65 -4.81
N GLU A 243 -12.88 -9.55 -5.93
CA GLU A 243 -13.43 -9.43 -7.28
C GLU A 243 -14.44 -10.54 -7.58
N ALA A 244 -14.06 -11.80 -7.37
CA ALA A 244 -14.92 -12.96 -7.64
C ALA A 244 -16.18 -12.96 -6.77
N LYS A 245 -16.09 -12.51 -5.52
CA LYS A 245 -17.26 -12.37 -4.64
C LYS A 245 -18.21 -11.29 -5.18
N GLU A 246 -17.70 -10.11 -5.50
CA GLU A 246 -18.54 -9.02 -6.01
C GLU A 246 -19.15 -9.34 -7.37
N GLU A 247 -18.43 -10.08 -8.22
CA GLU A 247 -18.97 -10.63 -9.47
C GLU A 247 -20.11 -11.61 -9.21
N SER A 248 -19.93 -12.57 -8.29
CA SER A 248 -20.98 -13.54 -7.93
C SER A 248 -22.26 -12.90 -7.37
N LEU A 249 -22.12 -11.69 -6.79
CA LEU A 249 -23.23 -10.91 -6.25
C LEU A 249 -23.83 -9.94 -7.28
N GLY A 250 -23.31 -9.91 -8.51
CA GLY A 250 -23.73 -8.97 -9.55
C GLY A 250 -23.32 -7.51 -9.29
N ARG A 251 -22.37 -7.28 -8.37
CA ARG A 251 -21.94 -5.96 -7.88
C ARG A 251 -20.61 -5.49 -8.44
N ALA A 252 -19.92 -6.28 -9.28
CA ALA A 252 -18.61 -5.90 -9.83
C ALA A 252 -18.59 -4.53 -10.52
N ARG A 253 -19.67 -4.15 -11.24
CA ARG A 253 -19.77 -2.83 -11.90
C ARG A 253 -19.93 -1.67 -10.91
N GLN A 254 -20.45 -1.94 -9.71
CA GLN A 254 -20.71 -0.93 -8.67
C GLN A 254 -19.42 -0.49 -7.95
N LEU A 255 -18.35 -1.29 -8.00
CA LEU A 255 -17.08 -0.98 -7.33
C LEU A 255 -16.49 0.37 -7.76
N SER A 256 -16.60 0.70 -9.05
CA SER A 256 -16.13 1.99 -9.59
C SER A 256 -17.01 3.19 -9.21
N SER A 257 -18.22 2.94 -8.67
CA SER A 257 -19.14 3.97 -8.17
C SER A 257 -19.12 4.12 -6.65
N GLU A 258 -18.44 3.23 -5.94
CA GLU A 258 -18.26 3.35 -4.49
C GLU A 258 -17.36 4.56 -4.13
N THR A 259 -17.61 5.13 -2.96
CA THR A 259 -16.76 6.13 -2.33
C THR A 259 -16.32 5.60 -0.97
N ILE A 260 -15.02 5.40 -0.78
CA ILE A 260 -14.42 4.98 0.48
C ILE A 260 -13.88 6.21 1.21
N LEU A 261 -14.24 6.39 2.48
CA LEU A 261 -13.55 7.33 3.38
C LEU A 261 -12.49 6.58 4.18
N MET A 262 -11.23 6.90 3.89
CA MET A 262 -10.06 6.31 4.51
C MET A 262 -9.57 7.16 5.68
N VAL A 263 -9.79 6.63 6.88
CA VAL A 263 -9.26 7.19 8.15
C VAL A 263 -8.11 6.34 8.70
N GLN A 264 -8.08 5.06 8.36
CA GLN A 264 -7.03 4.13 8.77
C GLN A 264 -5.70 4.49 8.12
N LYS A 265 -4.64 4.48 8.90
CA LYS A 265 -3.28 4.76 8.40
C LYS A 265 -2.85 3.68 7.39
N THR A 266 -2.11 4.06 6.35
CA THR A 266 -1.51 3.16 5.32
C THR A 266 -0.50 2.14 5.86
N ILE A 267 -0.23 2.14 7.16
CA ILE A 267 0.56 1.13 7.88
C ILE A 267 -0.25 -0.14 8.19
N TRP A 268 -1.58 -0.01 8.23
CA TRP A 268 -2.50 -1.11 8.48
C TRP A 268 -2.95 -1.72 7.17
N MET A 269 -3.20 -3.03 7.18
CA MET A 269 -3.75 -3.72 6.00
C MET A 269 -5.09 -3.13 5.54
N SER A 270 -5.89 -2.55 6.43
CA SER A 270 -7.15 -1.84 6.10
C SER A 270 -6.91 -0.56 5.29
N GLY A 271 -5.88 0.22 5.64
CA GLY A 271 -5.47 1.41 4.88
C GLY A 271 -4.91 1.03 3.51
N ILE A 272 -4.03 0.03 3.48
CA ILE A 272 -3.49 -0.54 2.22
C ILE A 272 -4.63 -1.07 1.34
N TYR A 273 -5.62 -1.76 1.92
CA TYR A 273 -6.78 -2.26 1.21
C TYR A 273 -7.59 -1.12 0.57
N SER A 274 -7.82 -0.02 1.30
CA SER A 274 -8.54 1.15 0.78
C SER A 274 -7.82 1.80 -0.40
N LEU A 275 -6.49 1.91 -0.32
CA LEU A 275 -5.65 2.34 -1.45
C LEU A 275 -5.79 1.39 -2.65
N LEU A 276 -5.68 0.09 -2.43
CA LEU A 276 -5.77 -0.91 -3.50
C LEU A 276 -7.15 -0.91 -4.17
N MET A 277 -8.23 -0.77 -3.40
CA MET A 277 -9.59 -0.66 -3.97
C MET A 277 -9.69 0.53 -4.92
N SER A 278 -9.12 1.67 -4.52
CA SER A 278 -9.05 2.85 -5.36
C SER A 278 -8.28 2.59 -6.65
N CYS A 279 -7.02 2.14 -6.56
CA CYS A 279 -6.17 1.94 -7.73
C CYS A 279 -6.71 0.85 -8.69
N LEU A 280 -7.23 -0.25 -8.15
CA LEU A 280 -7.64 -1.42 -8.93
C LEU A 280 -9.02 -1.25 -9.56
N PHE A 281 -9.99 -0.72 -8.81
CA PHE A 281 -11.39 -0.62 -9.25
C PHE A 281 -11.81 0.77 -9.68
N GLY A 282 -10.99 1.79 -9.44
CA GLY A 282 -11.38 3.19 -9.65
C GLY A 282 -12.36 3.67 -8.59
N THR A 283 -12.44 2.99 -7.44
CA THR A 283 -13.22 3.42 -6.28
C THR A 283 -12.69 4.78 -5.80
N LYS A 284 -13.60 5.73 -5.59
CA LYS A 284 -13.20 7.07 -5.15
C LYS A 284 -12.74 7.00 -3.70
N LEU A 285 -11.54 7.50 -3.41
CA LEU A 285 -10.96 7.46 -2.08
C LEU A 285 -10.89 8.87 -1.49
N ILE A 286 -11.63 9.12 -0.43
CA ILE A 286 -11.47 10.32 0.39
C ILE A 286 -10.41 10.00 1.44
N VAL A 287 -9.29 10.71 1.39
CA VAL A 287 -8.13 10.51 2.26
C VAL A 287 -8.18 11.55 3.36
N MET A 288 -8.35 11.09 4.60
CA MET A 288 -8.29 11.91 5.79
C MET A 288 -6.97 11.64 6.50
N SER A 289 -6.21 12.72 6.78
CA SER A 289 -4.88 12.63 7.39
C SER A 289 -4.95 12.00 8.77
N ASP A 290 -5.77 12.59 9.63
CA ASP A 290 -6.03 12.19 11.01
C ASP A 290 -7.54 12.18 11.24
N PHE A 291 -8.00 11.26 12.07
CA PHE A 291 -9.42 11.16 12.36
C PHE A 291 -9.89 12.41 13.10
N ASP A 292 -10.91 13.06 12.56
CA ASP A 292 -11.65 14.15 13.16
C ASP A 292 -13.14 13.87 12.94
N GLU A 293 -13.90 13.76 14.03
CA GLU A 293 -15.29 13.31 13.97
C GLU A 293 -16.17 14.25 13.15
N GLU A 294 -16.02 15.56 13.33
CA GLU A 294 -16.83 16.56 12.62
C GLU A 294 -16.50 16.54 11.12
N ALA A 295 -15.23 16.53 10.76
CA ALA A 295 -14.77 16.41 9.38
C ALA A 295 -15.18 15.07 8.76
N PHE A 296 -15.21 14.00 9.54
CA PHE A 296 -15.63 12.67 9.10
C PHE A 296 -17.09 12.71 8.67
N LEU A 297 -17.97 13.21 9.54
CA LEU A 297 -19.41 13.33 9.26
C LEU A 297 -19.66 14.26 8.06
N LYS A 298 -18.96 15.39 7.98
CA LYS A 298 -19.01 16.29 6.82
C LYS A 298 -18.58 15.61 5.54
N CYS A 299 -17.52 14.79 5.57
CA CYS A 299 -17.06 14.03 4.41
C CYS A 299 -18.08 12.96 3.98
N VAL A 300 -18.69 12.26 4.94
CA VAL A 300 -19.74 11.27 4.67
C VAL A 300 -20.90 11.92 3.92
N GLU A 301 -21.38 13.05 4.41
CA GLU A 301 -22.48 13.78 3.78
C GLU A 301 -22.11 14.36 2.42
N LYS A 302 -20.97 15.06 2.33
CA LYS A 302 -20.51 15.79 1.14
C LYS A 302 -20.19 14.84 -0.02
N TYR A 303 -19.45 13.77 0.25
CA TYR A 303 -18.95 12.87 -0.79
C TYR A 303 -19.81 11.62 -0.98
N LYS A 304 -20.92 11.49 -0.22
CA LYS A 304 -21.83 10.33 -0.26
C LYS A 304 -21.05 9.04 -0.07
N VAL A 305 -20.30 8.98 1.03
CA VAL A 305 -19.43 7.84 1.37
C VAL A 305 -20.28 6.58 1.48
N SER A 306 -19.91 5.56 0.72
CA SER A 306 -20.59 4.25 0.74
C SER A 306 -19.95 3.27 1.71
N ARG A 307 -18.68 3.47 2.06
CA ARG A 307 -17.92 2.59 2.95
C ARG A 307 -16.83 3.34 3.70
N SER A 308 -16.60 2.96 4.95
CA SER A 308 -15.41 3.34 5.70
C SER A 308 -14.96 2.15 6.55
N PHE A 309 -13.68 2.12 6.90
CA PHE A 309 -13.09 1.14 7.80
C PHE A 309 -12.64 1.90 9.05
N ASN A 310 -13.20 1.57 10.20
CA ASN A 310 -12.97 2.28 11.46
C ASN A 310 -12.49 1.28 12.52
N ILE A 311 -11.72 1.75 13.51
CA ILE A 311 -11.51 0.99 14.74
C ILE A 311 -12.69 1.26 15.68
N CYS A 312 -12.95 0.35 16.63
CA CYS A 312 -14.09 0.48 17.54
C CYS A 312 -14.06 1.80 18.34
N ASP A 313 -12.87 2.29 18.67
CA ASP A 313 -12.67 3.54 19.42
C ASP A 313 -13.06 4.78 18.60
N ASP A 314 -12.99 4.72 17.26
CA ASP A 314 -13.49 5.81 16.38
C ASP A 314 -15.03 5.92 16.43
N LEU A 315 -15.72 4.91 16.98
CA LEU A 315 -17.18 4.84 17.07
C LEU A 315 -17.68 5.03 18.51
N SER A 316 -16.78 5.07 19.51
CA SER A 316 -17.15 5.41 20.87
C SER A 316 -17.23 6.93 20.99
N SER A 317 -18.45 7.44 21.18
CA SER A 317 -18.61 8.72 21.84
C SER A 317 -18.20 8.50 23.29
N ASP A 318 -17.00 8.94 23.66
CA ASP A 318 -16.75 9.30 25.04
C ASP A 318 -17.58 10.56 25.34
N ASN A 319 -18.89 10.34 25.51
CA ASN A 319 -19.78 11.31 26.11
C ASN A 319 -19.37 11.44 27.58
N ASN A 320 -18.54 12.44 27.86
CA ASN A 320 -18.52 13.12 29.14
C ASN A 320 -19.11 14.52 28.97
#